data_AF-A0A3Q9G0Y7-F1
#
_entry.id   AF-A0A3Q9G0Y7-F1
#
_cell.length_a   1.000
_cell.length_b   1.000
_cell.length_c   1.000
_cell.angle_alpha   90.00
_cell.angle_beta   90.00
_cell.angle_gamma   90.00
#
_symmetry.space_group_name_H-M   'P 1'
#
loop_
_entity.id
_entity.type
_entity.pdbx_description
1 polymer ?
#
loop_
_entity_poly.entity_id
_entity_poly.type
_entity_poly.pdbx_seq_one_letter_code
_entity_poly.pdbx_strand_id
1 'polypeptide(L)'
;MHSYRRISLATGAALLTALAAAPQATAIGAAPAPKPTQRVEYFTEPGGHPHHRTVPASPTPPRSLAPSAPAAPSVKGDGVVTSVVNNGPIGTKLDVVFIGDGYTASQQEVFHAAVRAKWAKMSAVEPYASYRNLFNVWAVDAVSRDSGVSGDPAQGVKRDTALGSGFFCDGVERLLCVDTGKVESYAAKAPAADLVVVLANSTKYGGAGYNDVVSKVGYDGIATASSDNDRSDQIAVHETGHSLGKLADEYQYDEYGTYTGAEPRDVNISTLDADRMGAQRTKWYRWLGQQSPDGGTVGSFEGGGYYPKGLFRPTENSIMRSLGREFNLVGREAMIAGFYRHASVLTAADGTAATGTTVGRGARVGVRLPVATSTVHWYVDGHEVVWFRGKTTVVPAAVGVPRDGRTHTLTARAVDRTDAVRDPELAKRLRGELSWKVAG
;
A
#
# COMPACT_ATOMS: atom_id res chain seq x y z
N MET A 1 30.81 -89.58 -32.23
CA MET A 1 31.71 -89.56 -31.04
C MET A 1 31.23 -88.45 -30.11
N HIS A 2 31.07 -88.76 -28.80
CA HIS A 2 30.64 -87.91 -27.67
C HIS A 2 29.17 -87.41 -27.72
N SER A 3 28.16 -87.93 -27.02
CA SER A 3 27.94 -88.41 -25.63
C SER A 3 27.57 -87.32 -24.61
N TYR A 4 26.24 -87.21 -24.38
CA TYR A 4 25.46 -87.07 -23.12
C TYR A 4 25.35 -85.78 -22.26
N ARG A 5 24.09 -85.61 -21.76
CA ARG A 5 23.54 -84.94 -20.54
C ARG A 5 23.13 -83.45 -20.68
N ARG A 6 22.01 -82.90 -20.13
CA ARG A 6 20.96 -83.25 -19.12
C ARG A 6 19.73 -82.33 -19.38
N ILE A 7 18.48 -82.80 -19.46
CA ILE A 7 17.35 -82.74 -18.48
C ILE A 7 17.25 -81.48 -17.59
N SER A 8 16.15 -80.70 -17.72
CA SER A 8 15.11 -80.51 -16.68
C SER A 8 13.98 -79.54 -17.09
N LEU A 9 12.77 -79.88 -16.65
CA LEU A 9 11.47 -79.21 -16.86
C LEU A 9 11.29 -77.91 -16.06
N ALA A 10 10.44 -77.02 -16.57
CA ALA A 10 9.60 -76.14 -15.75
C ALA A 10 8.22 -75.95 -16.43
N THR A 11 7.16 -76.20 -15.66
CA THR A 11 5.73 -76.22 -16.02
C THR A 11 5.02 -74.91 -15.67
N GLY A 12 3.91 -74.62 -16.37
CA GLY A 12 2.82 -73.75 -15.94
C GLY A 12 2.74 -72.41 -16.70
N ALA A 13 1.59 -71.84 -17.03
CA ALA A 13 0.19 -72.25 -16.94
C ALA A 13 -0.59 -71.37 -17.95
N ALA A 14 -1.64 -71.92 -18.57
CA ALA A 14 -2.54 -71.17 -19.44
C ALA A 14 -3.60 -70.43 -18.62
N LEU A 15 -3.80 -69.14 -18.89
CA LEU A 15 -4.93 -68.35 -18.38
C LEU A 15 -5.48 -67.49 -19.51
N LEU A 16 -6.61 -67.94 -20.06
CA LEU A 16 -7.51 -67.17 -20.91
C LEU A 16 -8.18 -66.08 -20.08
N THR A 17 -8.07 -64.82 -20.49
CA THR A 17 -8.91 -63.72 -20.00
C THR A 17 -9.68 -63.10 -21.15
N ALA A 18 -11.01 -63.14 -21.03
CA ALA A 18 -11.96 -62.61 -22.00
C ALA A 18 -11.97 -61.07 -21.98
N LEU A 19 -11.92 -60.44 -23.15
CA LEU A 19 -12.17 -59.01 -23.29
C LEU A 19 -13.67 -58.72 -23.15
N ALA A 20 -14.08 -58.15 -22.01
CA ALA A 20 -15.37 -57.47 -21.88
C ALA A 20 -15.21 -56.01 -22.32
N ALA A 21 -15.96 -55.60 -23.35
CA ALA A 21 -16.03 -54.21 -23.79
C ALA A 21 -16.83 -53.38 -22.77
N ALA A 22 -16.19 -52.44 -22.10
CA ALA A 22 -16.86 -51.46 -21.24
C ALA A 22 -17.46 -50.32 -22.10
N PRO A 23 -18.68 -49.85 -21.81
CA PRO A 23 -19.27 -48.72 -22.51
C PRO A 23 -18.51 -47.42 -22.18
N GLN A 24 -18.21 -46.63 -23.21
CA GLN A 24 -17.61 -45.31 -23.05
C GLN A 24 -18.58 -44.40 -22.29
N ALA A 25 -18.21 -44.02 -21.07
CA ALA A 25 -18.86 -42.95 -20.35
C ALA A 25 -18.62 -41.64 -21.09
N THR A 26 -19.71 -41.04 -21.59
CA THR A 26 -19.70 -39.67 -22.09
C THR A 26 -19.30 -38.74 -20.94
N ALA A 27 -18.15 -38.08 -21.09
CA ALA A 27 -17.70 -37.07 -20.15
C ALA A 27 -18.72 -35.92 -20.13
N ILE A 28 -19.49 -35.85 -19.05
CA ILE A 28 -20.31 -34.69 -18.72
C ILE A 28 -19.33 -33.53 -18.56
N GLY A 29 -19.45 -32.52 -19.42
CA GLY A 29 -18.58 -31.34 -19.41
C GLY A 29 -18.51 -30.76 -18.00
N ALA A 30 -17.29 -30.64 -17.46
CA ALA A 30 -17.06 -29.99 -16.18
C ALA A 30 -17.70 -28.59 -16.23
N ALA A 31 -18.49 -28.25 -15.20
CA ALA A 31 -19.01 -26.90 -15.04
C ALA A 31 -17.84 -25.90 -15.14
N PRO A 32 -17.98 -24.79 -15.88
CA PRO A 32 -16.91 -23.81 -15.99
C PRO A 32 -16.50 -23.37 -14.59
N ALA A 33 -15.19 -23.38 -14.31
CA ALA A 33 -14.66 -22.94 -13.03
C ALA A 33 -15.23 -21.55 -12.70
N PRO A 34 -15.62 -21.29 -11.43
CA PRO A 34 -16.15 -20.00 -11.04
C PRO A 34 -15.16 -18.92 -11.45
N LYS A 35 -15.67 -17.89 -12.15
CA LYS A 35 -14.84 -16.75 -12.56
C LYS A 35 -14.28 -16.10 -11.29
N PRO A 36 -12.99 -15.72 -11.29
CA PRO A 36 -12.42 -15.04 -10.14
C PRO A 36 -13.17 -13.74 -9.89
N THR A 37 -13.41 -13.44 -8.61
CA THR A 37 -14.04 -12.20 -8.14
C THR A 37 -13.11 -11.47 -7.20
N GLN A 38 -13.35 -10.18 -7.01
CA GLN A 38 -12.65 -9.34 -6.06
C GLN A 38 -13.67 -8.48 -5.31
N ARG A 39 -13.41 -8.25 -4.02
CA ARG A 39 -14.22 -7.35 -3.21
C ARG A 39 -13.69 -5.93 -3.40
N VAL A 40 -14.61 -5.00 -3.62
CA VAL A 40 -14.31 -3.57 -3.76
C VAL A 40 -15.16 -2.77 -2.80
N GLU A 41 -14.57 -1.73 -2.25
CA GLU A 41 -15.22 -0.72 -1.44
C GLU A 41 -15.62 0.49 -2.29
N TYR A 42 -16.71 1.18 -1.95
CA TYR A 42 -17.18 2.38 -2.66
C TYR A 42 -18.06 3.27 -1.79
N PHE A 43 -18.33 4.49 -2.27
CA PHE A 43 -19.11 5.50 -1.55
C PHE A 43 -20.25 6.03 -2.43
N THR A 44 -21.48 5.94 -1.95
CA THR A 44 -22.70 6.37 -2.68
C THR A 44 -22.89 7.87 -2.66
N GLU A 45 -22.49 8.51 -1.56
CA GLU A 45 -22.63 9.94 -1.37
C GLU A 45 -21.40 10.54 -0.69
N PRO A 46 -21.09 11.81 -0.98
CA PRO A 46 -20.02 12.49 -0.29
C PRO A 46 -20.28 12.66 1.21
N GLY A 47 -19.34 12.21 2.04
CA GLY A 47 -19.55 12.14 3.50
C GLY A 47 -20.43 10.96 3.93
N GLY A 48 -20.88 10.15 2.98
CA GLY A 48 -21.71 8.98 3.23
C GLY A 48 -20.93 7.83 3.85
N HIS A 49 -21.70 6.85 4.30
CA HIS A 49 -21.15 5.57 4.72
C HIS A 49 -20.66 4.79 3.49
N PRO A 50 -19.47 4.20 3.54
CA PRO A 50 -19.00 3.27 2.51
C PRO A 50 -19.85 2.01 2.40
N HIS A 51 -19.68 1.34 1.27
CA HIS A 51 -20.36 0.13 0.85
C HIS A 51 -19.38 -0.85 0.24
N HIS A 52 -19.67 -2.15 0.36
CA HIS A 52 -18.89 -3.22 -0.27
C HIS A 52 -19.65 -3.90 -1.40
N ARG A 53 -18.92 -4.33 -2.43
CA ARG A 53 -19.47 -5.15 -3.51
C ARG A 53 -18.46 -6.17 -4.02
N THR A 54 -18.93 -7.37 -4.36
CA THR A 54 -18.12 -8.37 -5.04
C THR A 54 -18.29 -8.20 -6.54
N VAL A 55 -17.22 -7.85 -7.24
CA VAL A 55 -17.21 -7.65 -8.69
C VAL A 55 -16.36 -8.72 -9.37
N PRO A 56 -16.56 -9.00 -10.67
CA PRO A 56 -15.64 -9.84 -11.43
C PRO A 56 -14.21 -9.31 -11.32
N ALA A 57 -13.25 -10.19 -11.05
CA ALA A 57 -11.84 -9.82 -11.08
C ALA A 57 -11.37 -9.72 -12.53
N SER A 58 -10.56 -8.70 -12.82
CA SER A 58 -9.88 -8.61 -14.12
C SER A 58 -8.84 -9.73 -14.24
N PRO A 59 -8.60 -10.25 -15.46
CA PRO A 59 -7.56 -11.26 -15.67
C PRO A 59 -6.19 -10.73 -15.22
N THR A 60 -5.48 -11.49 -14.38
CA THR A 60 -4.09 -11.17 -14.05
C THR A 60 -3.21 -11.35 -15.30
N PRO A 61 -2.29 -10.41 -15.62
CA PRO A 61 -1.38 -10.59 -16.74
C PRO A 61 -0.53 -11.86 -16.58
N PRO A 62 -0.33 -12.67 -17.64
CA PRO A 62 0.41 -13.92 -17.56
C PRO A 62 1.85 -13.73 -17.05
N ARG A 63 2.39 -14.81 -16.47
CA ARG A 63 3.67 -14.88 -15.73
C ARG A 63 4.93 -14.62 -16.59
N SER A 64 4.77 -14.52 -17.90
CA SER A 64 5.81 -14.10 -18.83
C SER A 64 5.30 -12.93 -19.67
N LEU A 65 6.08 -11.86 -19.75
CA LEU A 65 5.97 -10.83 -20.80
C LEU A 65 6.46 -11.42 -22.14
N ALA A 66 5.96 -12.60 -22.52
CA ALA A 66 6.19 -13.15 -23.84
C ALA A 66 5.24 -12.43 -24.82
N PRO A 67 5.73 -11.90 -25.96
CA PRO A 67 4.91 -11.15 -26.88
C PRO A 67 4.01 -12.11 -27.65
N SER A 68 2.75 -12.26 -27.23
CA SER A 68 1.75 -13.04 -27.96
C SER A 68 0.46 -12.25 -28.19
N ALA A 69 0.62 -11.19 -28.98
CA ALA A 69 -0.31 -10.57 -29.92
C ALA A 69 0.47 -9.39 -30.55
N PRO A 70 0.19 -8.94 -31.79
CA PRO A 70 0.77 -7.68 -32.24
C PRO A 70 0.29 -6.60 -31.26
N ALA A 71 1.23 -6.03 -30.50
CA ALA A 71 0.95 -4.90 -29.65
C ALA A 71 0.25 -3.85 -30.52
N ALA A 72 -0.90 -3.35 -30.07
CA ALA A 72 -1.46 -2.13 -30.64
C ALA A 72 -0.31 -1.12 -30.78
N PRO A 73 -0.24 -0.34 -31.88
CA PRO A 73 0.84 0.60 -32.08
C PRO A 73 1.02 1.43 -30.81
N SER A 74 2.23 1.44 -30.26
CA SER A 74 2.50 2.11 -28.99
C SER A 74 2.12 3.57 -29.14
N VAL A 75 1.12 4.01 -28.34
CA VAL A 75 0.72 5.41 -28.36
C VAL A 75 1.89 6.23 -27.84
N LYS A 76 2.33 7.21 -28.61
CA LYS A 76 3.47 8.06 -28.23
C LYS A 76 3.20 8.68 -26.86
N GLY A 77 4.14 8.51 -25.93
CA GLY A 77 4.02 9.00 -24.55
C GLY A 77 3.36 8.04 -23.58
N ASP A 78 2.87 6.87 -24.04
CA ASP A 78 2.30 5.88 -23.14
C ASP A 78 3.34 5.27 -22.20
N GLY A 79 3.00 5.24 -20.91
CA GLY A 79 3.86 4.74 -19.85
C GLY A 79 4.98 5.67 -19.43
N VAL A 80 5.00 6.92 -19.91
CA VAL A 80 5.95 7.92 -19.42
C VAL A 80 5.74 8.13 -17.93
N VAL A 81 6.84 8.20 -17.19
CA VAL A 81 6.85 8.44 -15.75
C VAL A 81 7.42 9.81 -15.46
N THR A 82 6.65 10.62 -14.73
CA THR A 82 7.01 11.97 -14.32
C THR A 82 7.14 12.04 -12.80
N SER A 83 8.26 12.56 -12.31
CA SER A 83 8.41 12.87 -10.89
C SER A 83 7.62 14.13 -10.56
N VAL A 84 6.63 14.02 -9.69
CA VAL A 84 5.79 15.15 -9.23
C VAL A 84 6.31 15.71 -7.91
N VAL A 85 6.73 14.83 -7.00
CA VAL A 85 7.40 15.16 -5.74
C VAL A 85 8.60 14.25 -5.58
N ASN A 86 9.77 14.84 -5.34
CA ASN A 86 11.00 14.11 -5.06
C ASN A 86 11.59 14.63 -3.73
N ASN A 87 11.32 13.90 -2.66
CA ASN A 87 11.85 14.20 -1.33
C ASN A 87 13.13 13.43 -0.99
N GLY A 88 13.56 12.51 -1.85
CA GLY A 88 14.82 11.80 -1.71
C GLY A 88 14.87 10.48 -2.50
N PRO A 89 15.95 9.70 -2.31
CA PRO A 89 16.15 8.45 -3.04
C PRO A 89 15.04 7.43 -2.80
N ILE A 90 14.70 6.69 -3.86
CA ILE A 90 13.81 5.52 -3.82
C ILE A 90 14.31 4.52 -2.77
N GLY A 91 13.39 3.85 -2.08
CA GLY A 91 13.69 2.93 -0.99
C GLY A 91 14.05 3.61 0.33
N THR A 92 14.13 4.94 0.36
CA THR A 92 14.21 5.74 1.61
C THR A 92 12.98 6.61 1.84
N LYS A 93 12.04 6.56 0.89
CA LYS A 93 10.78 7.30 0.83
C LYS A 93 9.68 6.29 0.49
N LEU A 94 8.46 6.64 0.85
CA LEU A 94 7.27 5.95 0.39
C LEU A 94 6.92 6.48 -1.01
N ASP A 95 6.94 5.61 -2.01
CA ASP A 95 6.73 5.96 -3.40
C ASP A 95 5.24 5.79 -3.78
N VAL A 96 4.52 6.90 -3.93
CA VAL A 96 3.11 6.95 -4.35
C VAL A 96 3.04 7.08 -5.86
N VAL A 97 2.34 6.15 -6.52
CA VAL A 97 2.15 6.13 -7.96
C VAL A 97 0.72 6.51 -8.32
N PHE A 98 0.56 7.64 -8.99
CA PHE A 98 -0.68 8.03 -9.63
C PHE A 98 -0.68 7.55 -11.09
N ILE A 99 -1.78 6.93 -11.52
CA ILE A 99 -1.97 6.48 -12.91
C ILE A 99 -3.24 7.13 -13.45
N GLY A 100 -3.13 7.83 -14.57
CA GLY A 100 -4.25 8.56 -15.17
C GLY A 100 -5.02 7.71 -16.16
N ASP A 101 -6.35 7.65 -16.07
CA ASP A 101 -7.20 6.98 -17.06
C ASP A 101 -8.27 7.91 -17.65
N GLY A 102 -8.59 7.72 -18.93
CA GLY A 102 -9.47 8.64 -19.67
C GLY A 102 -8.79 9.95 -20.08
N TYR A 103 -7.46 10.03 -20.03
CA TYR A 103 -6.67 11.15 -20.56
C TYR A 103 -6.02 10.75 -21.87
N THR A 104 -6.33 11.49 -22.93
CA THR A 104 -5.71 11.29 -24.26
C THR A 104 -4.26 11.80 -24.29
N ALA A 105 -3.55 11.52 -25.38
CA ALA A 105 -2.16 11.95 -25.55
C ALA A 105 -1.97 13.48 -25.39
N SER A 106 -2.97 14.28 -25.78
CA SER A 106 -2.94 15.74 -25.63
C SER A 106 -3.36 16.24 -24.24
N GLN A 107 -3.79 15.36 -23.35
CA GLN A 107 -4.29 15.68 -22.01
C GLN A 107 -3.36 15.23 -20.88
N GLN A 108 -2.16 14.74 -21.16
CA GLN A 108 -1.25 14.26 -20.11
C GLN A 108 -0.80 15.38 -19.15
N GLU A 109 -0.64 16.62 -19.64
CA GLU A 109 -0.38 17.76 -18.75
C GLU A 109 -1.58 18.09 -17.83
N VAL A 110 -2.81 17.84 -18.30
CA VAL A 110 -4.01 17.96 -17.47
C VAL A 110 -4.02 16.88 -16.38
N PHE A 111 -3.66 15.65 -16.73
CA PHE A 111 -3.45 14.58 -15.75
C PHE A 111 -2.38 14.94 -14.72
N HIS A 112 -1.21 15.43 -15.12
CA HIS A 112 -0.15 15.81 -14.17
C HIS A 112 -0.60 16.97 -13.25
N ALA A 113 -1.40 17.90 -13.75
CA ALA A 113 -2.02 18.94 -12.93
C ALA A 113 -3.01 18.36 -11.92
N ALA A 114 -3.83 17.39 -12.33
CA ALA A 114 -4.72 16.66 -11.43
C ALA A 114 -3.95 15.88 -10.35
N VAL A 115 -2.82 15.26 -10.68
CA VAL A 115 -1.95 14.60 -9.68
C VAL A 115 -1.44 15.60 -8.65
N ARG A 116 -0.91 16.74 -9.08
CA ARG A 116 -0.46 17.81 -8.17
C ARG A 116 -1.58 18.28 -7.24
N ALA A 117 -2.76 18.54 -7.80
CA ALA A 117 -3.92 18.98 -7.04
C ALA A 117 -4.41 17.92 -6.04
N LYS A 118 -4.53 16.66 -6.48
CA LYS A 118 -4.96 15.54 -5.64
C LYS A 118 -3.96 15.30 -4.49
N TRP A 119 -2.68 15.25 -4.81
CA TRP A 119 -1.63 15.06 -3.81
C TRP A 119 -1.61 16.21 -2.80
N ALA A 120 -1.76 17.46 -3.23
CA ALA A 120 -1.80 18.60 -2.33
C ALA A 120 -2.91 18.48 -1.28
N LYS A 121 -4.08 17.94 -1.64
CA LYS A 121 -5.20 17.74 -0.72
C LYS A 121 -5.02 16.51 0.16
N MET A 122 -4.57 15.39 -0.39
CA MET A 122 -4.26 14.18 0.39
C MET A 122 -3.19 14.47 1.45
N SER A 123 -2.10 15.13 1.03
CA SER A 123 -0.99 15.49 1.91
C SER A 123 -1.30 16.63 2.89
N ALA A 124 -2.49 17.22 2.84
CA ALA A 124 -2.98 18.16 3.85
C ALA A 124 -3.71 17.48 5.01
N VAL A 125 -4.04 16.19 4.90
CA VAL A 125 -4.71 15.43 5.97
C VAL A 125 -3.67 14.84 6.92
N GLU A 126 -3.89 14.90 8.23
CA GLU A 126 -3.01 14.22 9.19
C GLU A 126 -3.25 12.70 9.20
N PRO A 127 -2.19 11.85 9.28
CA PRO A 127 -0.80 12.22 9.56
C PRO A 127 0.04 12.56 8.31
N TYR A 128 -0.50 12.58 7.09
CA TYR A 128 0.30 12.92 5.90
C TYR A 128 0.91 14.32 5.98
N ALA A 129 0.17 15.31 6.49
CA ALA A 129 0.65 16.69 6.61
C ALA A 129 1.95 16.80 7.42
N SER A 130 2.01 16.17 8.58
CA SER A 130 3.21 16.13 9.43
C SER A 130 4.35 15.30 8.83
N TYR A 131 4.03 14.35 7.96
CA TYR A 131 4.98 13.36 7.41
C TYR A 131 5.25 13.51 5.91
N ARG A 132 4.79 14.57 5.26
CA ARG A 132 4.82 14.76 3.79
C ARG A 132 6.18 14.58 3.13
N ASN A 133 7.26 14.83 3.86
CA ASN A 133 8.64 14.67 3.36
C ASN A 133 9.12 13.21 3.35
N LEU A 134 8.33 12.26 3.86
CA LEU A 134 8.57 10.82 3.70
C LEU A 134 8.18 10.31 2.32
N PHE A 135 7.48 11.11 1.50
CA PHE A 135 6.85 10.62 0.28
C PHE A 135 7.55 11.12 -0.98
N ASN A 136 7.70 10.24 -1.96
CA ASN A 136 7.87 10.60 -3.36
C ASN A 136 6.54 10.39 -4.07
N VAL A 137 6.30 11.16 -5.13
CA VAL A 137 5.09 11.07 -5.95
C VAL A 137 5.45 10.97 -7.41
N TRP A 138 4.92 9.94 -8.07
CA TRP A 138 5.12 9.65 -9.48
C TRP A 138 3.78 9.72 -10.21
N ALA A 139 3.76 10.34 -11.39
CA ALA A 139 2.66 10.25 -12.33
C ALA A 139 3.06 9.30 -13.46
N VAL A 140 2.20 8.33 -13.77
CA VAL A 140 2.38 7.39 -14.89
C VAL A 140 1.27 7.62 -15.92
N ASP A 141 1.68 7.96 -17.13
CA ASP A 141 0.79 8.32 -18.22
C ASP A 141 0.20 7.06 -18.85
N ALA A 142 -1.03 6.69 -18.51
CA ALA A 142 -1.76 5.63 -19.22
C ALA A 142 -2.64 6.26 -20.30
N VAL A 143 -2.07 6.36 -21.51
CA VAL A 143 -2.65 7.17 -22.58
C VAL A 143 -3.89 6.48 -23.12
N SER A 144 -5.05 7.10 -22.88
CA SER A 144 -6.35 6.60 -23.32
C SER A 144 -6.68 7.03 -24.74
N ARG A 145 -7.44 6.22 -25.48
CA ARG A 145 -7.91 6.59 -26.82
C ARG A 145 -9.00 7.65 -26.72
N ASP A 146 -9.94 7.46 -25.81
CA ASP A 146 -11.07 8.35 -25.60
C ASP A 146 -10.85 9.22 -24.34
N SER A 147 -11.27 10.49 -24.41
CA SER A 147 -11.33 11.37 -23.23
C SER A 147 -12.53 11.01 -22.36
N GLY A 148 -12.34 11.03 -21.05
CA GLY A 148 -13.35 10.65 -20.07
C GLY A 148 -13.41 9.13 -19.84
N VAL A 149 -14.29 8.69 -18.95
CA VAL A 149 -14.44 7.26 -18.58
C VAL A 149 -15.83 6.71 -18.92
N SER A 150 -15.97 5.39 -18.96
CA SER A 150 -17.27 4.76 -19.22
C SER A 150 -18.28 5.08 -18.10
N GLY A 151 -19.56 5.18 -18.43
CA GLY A 151 -20.63 5.50 -17.47
C GLY A 151 -20.73 6.99 -17.07
N ASP A 152 -20.04 7.90 -17.75
CA ASP A 152 -20.09 9.34 -17.52
C ASP A 152 -20.29 10.10 -18.85
N PRO A 153 -21.33 10.96 -19.01
CA PRO A 153 -22.31 11.39 -18.00
C PRO A 153 -23.43 10.40 -17.68
N ALA A 154 -23.63 9.36 -18.48
CA ALA A 154 -24.72 8.39 -18.30
C ALA A 154 -24.24 6.94 -18.39
N GLN A 155 -24.93 6.01 -17.73
CA GLN A 155 -24.56 4.59 -17.65
C GLN A 155 -24.29 3.92 -19.00
N GLY A 156 -25.02 4.33 -20.05
CA GLY A 156 -24.86 3.80 -21.40
C GLY A 156 -23.59 4.24 -22.13
N VAL A 157 -22.87 5.26 -21.64
CA VAL A 157 -21.67 5.77 -22.29
C VAL A 157 -20.51 4.77 -22.18
N LYS A 158 -19.90 4.46 -23.31
CA LYS A 158 -18.70 3.61 -23.39
C LYS A 158 -17.52 4.42 -23.90
N ARG A 159 -16.37 4.25 -23.25
CA ARG A 159 -15.08 4.86 -23.58
C ARG A 159 -14.01 3.78 -23.64
N ASP A 160 -13.16 3.85 -24.66
CA ASP A 160 -11.96 3.04 -24.78
C ASP A 160 -10.80 3.75 -24.06
N THR A 161 -10.60 3.36 -22.80
CA THR A 161 -9.57 3.94 -21.93
C THR A 161 -8.46 2.94 -21.64
N ALA A 162 -7.30 3.44 -21.26
CA ALA A 162 -6.11 2.63 -21.03
C ALA A 162 -6.34 1.59 -19.94
N LEU A 163 -6.96 1.96 -18.82
CA LEU A 163 -7.21 1.08 -17.67
C LEU A 163 -8.65 0.52 -17.64
N GLY A 164 -9.51 0.90 -18.58
CA GLY A 164 -10.90 0.46 -18.61
C GLY A 164 -11.76 1.01 -17.48
N SER A 165 -11.44 2.21 -16.97
CA SER A 165 -12.20 2.82 -15.89
C SER A 165 -13.68 3.02 -16.26
N GLY A 166 -14.57 2.73 -15.33
CA GLY A 166 -15.99 2.97 -15.53
C GLY A 166 -16.82 3.02 -14.26
N PHE A 167 -17.76 3.95 -14.24
CA PHE A 167 -18.85 4.02 -13.26
C PHE A 167 -19.90 2.94 -13.52
N PHE A 168 -20.88 2.81 -12.63
CA PHE A 168 -21.94 1.80 -12.73
C PHE A 168 -21.40 0.37 -12.77
N CYS A 169 -20.24 0.13 -12.16
CA CYS A 169 -19.70 -1.20 -12.00
C CYS A 169 -20.68 -2.04 -11.18
N ASP A 170 -21.06 -3.19 -11.74
CA ASP A 170 -22.13 -4.05 -11.22
C ASP A 170 -23.48 -3.30 -10.99
N GLY A 171 -23.72 -2.18 -11.68
CA GLY A 171 -24.94 -1.37 -11.55
C GLY A 171 -24.93 -0.36 -10.41
N VAL A 172 -23.82 -0.19 -9.68
CA VAL A 172 -23.69 0.88 -8.66
C VAL A 172 -23.13 2.14 -9.30
N GLU A 173 -23.93 3.21 -9.35
CA GLU A 173 -23.56 4.46 -10.04
C GLU A 173 -22.18 5.02 -9.65
N ARG A 174 -21.84 5.03 -8.36
CA ARG A 174 -20.61 5.66 -7.86
C ARG A 174 -19.41 4.74 -7.77
N LEU A 175 -19.61 3.43 -8.00
CA LEU A 175 -18.52 2.47 -7.99
C LEU A 175 -17.72 2.61 -9.29
N LEU A 176 -16.55 3.23 -9.16
CA LEU A 176 -15.61 3.49 -10.24
C LEU A 176 -14.58 2.36 -10.30
N CYS A 177 -14.86 1.35 -11.13
CA CYS A 177 -14.00 0.18 -11.27
C CYS A 177 -12.91 0.41 -12.33
N VAL A 178 -11.81 -0.32 -12.18
CA VAL A 178 -10.65 -0.36 -13.11
C VAL A 178 -10.25 -1.80 -13.41
N ASP A 179 -9.48 -2.00 -14.49
CA ASP A 179 -8.77 -3.26 -14.73
C ASP A 179 -7.48 -3.32 -13.90
N THR A 180 -7.50 -4.11 -12.82
CA THR A 180 -6.37 -4.22 -11.88
C THR A 180 -5.11 -4.83 -12.51
N GLY A 181 -5.25 -5.65 -13.55
CA GLY A 181 -4.13 -6.21 -14.29
C GLY A 181 -3.42 -5.18 -15.15
N LYS A 182 -4.18 -4.24 -15.73
CA LYS A 182 -3.61 -3.08 -16.43
C LYS A 182 -3.00 -2.08 -15.45
N VAL A 183 -3.65 -1.82 -14.31
CA VAL A 183 -3.07 -0.98 -13.24
C VAL A 183 -1.69 -1.48 -12.84
N GLU A 184 -1.55 -2.79 -12.58
CA GLU A 184 -0.26 -3.42 -12.25
C GLU A 184 0.79 -3.18 -13.35
N SER A 185 0.43 -3.30 -14.63
CA SER A 185 1.38 -3.13 -15.74
C SER A 185 1.89 -1.69 -15.89
N TYR A 186 1.08 -0.69 -15.55
CA TYR A 186 1.51 0.71 -15.51
C TYR A 186 2.26 1.04 -14.22
N ALA A 187 1.83 0.54 -13.07
CA ALA A 187 2.53 0.72 -11.80
C ALA A 187 3.98 0.21 -11.90
N ALA A 188 4.19 -0.92 -12.58
CA ALA A 188 5.51 -1.50 -12.85
C ALA A 188 6.46 -0.63 -13.67
N LYS A 189 5.96 0.43 -14.33
CA LYS A 189 6.80 1.38 -15.07
C LYS A 189 7.45 2.40 -14.13
N ALA A 190 6.85 2.68 -12.97
CA ALA A 190 7.42 3.59 -11.98
C ALA A 190 8.66 2.97 -11.30
N PRO A 191 9.60 3.79 -10.79
CA PRO A 191 10.80 3.28 -10.14
C PRO A 191 10.53 2.43 -8.88
N ALA A 192 9.43 2.73 -8.19
CA ALA A 192 8.88 1.99 -7.06
C ALA A 192 7.39 2.32 -6.90
N ALA A 193 6.64 1.41 -6.27
CA ALA A 193 5.22 1.56 -6.03
C ALA A 193 4.82 0.94 -4.69
N ASP A 194 4.77 1.75 -3.63
CA ASP A 194 4.27 1.33 -2.31
C ASP A 194 2.76 1.56 -2.16
N LEU A 195 2.23 2.52 -2.92
CA LEU A 195 0.82 2.90 -2.95
C LEU A 195 0.41 3.29 -4.37
N VAL A 196 -0.73 2.80 -4.84
CA VAL A 196 -1.27 3.13 -6.17
C VAL A 196 -2.61 3.85 -6.07
N VAL A 197 -2.72 4.96 -6.80
CA VAL A 197 -3.95 5.73 -6.95
C VAL A 197 -4.26 5.91 -8.44
N VAL A 198 -5.43 5.47 -8.88
CA VAL A 198 -5.93 5.72 -10.24
C VAL A 198 -6.80 6.98 -10.24
N LEU A 199 -6.46 7.93 -11.11
CA LEU A 199 -7.27 9.13 -11.35
C LEU A 199 -8.03 8.99 -12.66
N ALA A 200 -9.34 8.86 -12.58
CA ALA A 200 -10.23 8.89 -13.74
C ALA A 200 -10.51 10.35 -14.14
N ASN A 201 -10.34 10.67 -15.42
CA ASN A 201 -10.72 11.95 -16.01
C ASN A 201 -12.25 12.12 -15.97
N SER A 202 -12.78 12.67 -14.88
CA SER A 202 -14.22 12.85 -14.67
C SER A 202 -14.49 13.86 -13.56
N THR A 203 -15.59 14.60 -13.71
CA THR A 203 -16.16 15.46 -12.66
C THR A 203 -17.17 14.73 -11.79
N LYS A 204 -17.63 13.53 -12.19
CA LYS A 204 -18.62 12.75 -11.48
C LYS A 204 -18.03 12.23 -10.17
N TYR A 205 -18.70 12.44 -9.05
CA TYR A 205 -18.25 11.85 -7.78
C TYR A 205 -18.26 10.32 -7.86
N GLY A 206 -17.24 9.70 -7.27
CA GLY A 206 -17.09 8.26 -7.11
C GLY A 206 -15.63 7.84 -7.06
N GLY A 207 -15.44 6.57 -6.76
CA GLY A 207 -14.16 5.97 -6.41
C GLY A 207 -14.36 4.58 -5.82
N ALA A 208 -13.26 3.87 -5.63
CA ALA A 208 -13.28 2.53 -5.08
C ALA A 208 -11.96 2.14 -4.40
N GLY A 209 -12.08 1.27 -3.41
CA GLY A 209 -10.99 0.58 -2.74
C GLY A 209 -10.80 -0.84 -3.22
N TYR A 210 -9.57 -1.19 -3.61
CA TYR A 210 -9.18 -2.56 -3.93
C TYR A 210 -8.16 -3.03 -2.90
N ASN A 211 -8.64 -3.54 -1.77
CA ASN A 211 -7.82 -3.84 -0.60
C ASN A 211 -7.34 -5.31 -0.55
N ASP A 212 -7.86 -6.17 -1.44
CA ASP A 212 -7.53 -7.61 -1.53
C ASP A 212 -6.62 -7.95 -2.75
N VAL A 213 -6.00 -6.95 -3.38
CA VAL A 213 -5.14 -7.16 -4.55
C VAL A 213 -3.77 -7.71 -4.17
N VAL A 214 -3.23 -8.57 -5.04
CA VAL A 214 -1.86 -9.08 -4.90
C VAL A 214 -1.00 -8.45 -5.98
N SER A 215 -0.16 -7.51 -5.60
CA SER A 215 0.81 -6.88 -6.50
C SER A 215 2.12 -7.66 -6.58
N LYS A 216 2.76 -7.63 -7.76
CA LYS A 216 4.14 -8.11 -7.95
C LYS A 216 5.17 -6.98 -7.81
N VAL A 217 4.72 -5.72 -7.81
CA VAL A 217 5.59 -4.54 -7.70
C VAL A 217 5.56 -3.86 -6.32
N GLY A 218 4.77 -4.41 -5.40
CA GLY A 218 4.94 -4.19 -3.95
C GLY A 218 3.86 -3.37 -3.26
N TYR A 219 2.90 -2.81 -3.99
CA TYR A 219 1.79 -2.07 -3.39
C TYR A 219 0.74 -3.02 -2.78
N ASP A 220 0.05 -2.52 -1.77
CA ASP A 220 -0.90 -3.31 -0.97
C ASP A 220 -2.38 -3.01 -1.28
N GLY A 221 -2.67 -2.04 -2.13
CA GLY A 221 -4.02 -1.69 -2.53
C GLY A 221 -4.04 -0.71 -3.70
N ILE A 222 -5.21 -0.60 -4.35
CA ILE A 222 -5.49 0.42 -5.37
C ILE A 222 -6.65 1.28 -4.88
N ALA A 223 -6.44 2.59 -4.85
CA ALA A 223 -7.52 3.55 -4.67
C ALA A 223 -7.91 4.13 -6.03
N THR A 224 -9.19 4.21 -6.36
CA THR A 224 -9.68 4.94 -7.53
C THR A 224 -10.41 6.20 -7.10
N ALA A 225 -10.21 7.29 -7.83
CA ALA A 225 -10.88 8.55 -7.59
C ALA A 225 -11.10 9.30 -8.89
N SER A 226 -12.17 10.09 -8.94
CA SER A 226 -12.36 11.06 -10.01
C SER A 226 -11.43 12.25 -9.81
N SER A 227 -10.75 12.67 -10.87
CA SER A 227 -9.74 13.73 -10.81
C SER A 227 -10.35 15.09 -10.47
N ASP A 228 -11.49 15.39 -11.09
CA ASP A 228 -12.11 16.73 -11.10
C ASP A 228 -13.31 16.77 -10.15
N ASN A 229 -13.22 16.01 -9.05
CA ASN A 229 -14.20 16.01 -7.98
C ASN A 229 -13.52 16.05 -6.61
N ASP A 230 -13.62 17.19 -5.93
CA ASP A 230 -13.01 17.41 -4.62
C ASP A 230 -13.49 16.42 -3.56
N ARG A 231 -14.70 15.90 -3.70
CA ARG A 231 -15.24 14.97 -2.72
C ARG A 231 -14.68 13.57 -2.89
N SER A 232 -14.14 13.23 -4.05
CA SER A 232 -13.40 11.97 -4.29
C SER A 232 -12.00 11.98 -3.66
N ASP A 233 -11.48 13.13 -3.20
CA ASP A 233 -10.19 13.19 -2.49
C ASP A 233 -10.21 12.38 -1.20
N GLN A 234 -11.32 12.46 -0.46
CA GLN A 234 -11.51 11.78 0.81
C GLN A 234 -11.61 10.26 0.64
N ILE A 235 -12.10 9.78 -0.51
CA ILE A 235 -12.07 8.35 -0.86
C ILE A 235 -10.61 7.88 -0.89
N ALA A 236 -9.75 8.56 -1.64
CA ALA A 236 -8.34 8.18 -1.72
C ALA A 236 -7.67 8.16 -0.33
N VAL A 237 -7.97 9.14 0.54
CA VAL A 237 -7.42 9.13 1.91
C VAL A 237 -7.93 7.93 2.72
N HIS A 238 -9.23 7.60 2.66
CA HIS A 238 -9.79 6.42 3.31
C HIS A 238 -9.10 5.13 2.83
N GLU A 239 -9.01 4.91 1.52
CA GLU A 239 -8.45 3.67 0.95
C GLU A 239 -6.97 3.47 1.30
N THR A 240 -6.24 4.58 1.43
CA THR A 240 -4.84 4.51 1.89
C THR A 240 -4.72 4.08 3.34
N GLY A 241 -5.79 4.23 4.15
CA GLY A 241 -5.91 3.68 5.50
C GLY A 241 -5.75 2.17 5.53
N HIS A 242 -6.38 1.47 4.58
CA HIS A 242 -6.20 0.03 4.40
C HIS A 242 -4.79 -0.30 3.91
N SER A 243 -4.36 0.36 2.83
CA SER A 243 -3.09 0.03 2.16
C SER A 243 -1.87 0.26 3.07
N LEU A 244 -1.79 1.44 3.69
CA LEU A 244 -0.65 1.85 4.52
C LEU A 244 -0.87 1.54 6.01
N GLY A 245 -2.05 1.81 6.54
CA GLY A 245 -2.34 1.61 7.97
C GLY A 245 -2.68 0.16 8.33
N LYS A 246 -3.06 -0.68 7.36
CA LYS A 246 -3.67 -2.00 7.63
C LYS A 246 -4.87 -1.87 8.57
N LEU A 247 -5.64 -0.80 8.36
CA LEU A 247 -6.85 -0.54 9.11
C LEU A 247 -7.99 -1.37 8.53
N ALA A 248 -8.87 -1.84 9.40
CA ALA A 248 -10.18 -2.33 8.99
C ALA A 248 -11.15 -1.16 8.84
N ASP A 249 -12.26 -1.47 8.22
CA ASP A 249 -13.45 -0.62 8.25
C ASP A 249 -14.08 -0.52 9.62
N GLU A 250 -14.55 0.67 9.97
CA GLU A 250 -15.18 0.97 11.26
C GLU A 250 -16.71 1.12 11.16
N TYR A 251 -17.28 0.94 9.98
CA TYR A 251 -18.73 0.94 9.77
C TYR A 251 -19.33 -0.47 9.84
N GLN A 252 -20.66 -0.52 9.85
CA GLN A 252 -21.45 -1.72 10.06
C GLN A 252 -22.69 -1.75 9.16
N TYR A 253 -23.21 -2.95 8.94
CA TYR A 253 -24.50 -3.18 8.27
C TYR A 253 -25.39 -4.08 9.10
N ASP A 254 -26.65 -3.70 9.29
CA ASP A 254 -27.57 -4.44 10.16
C ASP A 254 -27.71 -5.92 9.74
N GLU A 255 -27.57 -6.22 8.45
CA GLU A 255 -27.72 -7.57 7.91
C GLU A 255 -26.60 -8.54 8.33
N TYR A 256 -25.45 -8.04 8.79
CA TYR A 256 -24.31 -8.86 9.22
C TYR A 256 -24.51 -9.49 10.62
N GLY A 257 -25.45 -8.97 11.42
CA GLY A 257 -25.75 -9.49 12.75
C GLY A 257 -24.56 -9.39 13.73
N THR A 258 -24.30 -10.45 14.50
CA THR A 258 -23.26 -10.46 15.53
C THR A 258 -22.00 -11.17 15.05
N TYR A 259 -20.85 -10.53 15.19
CA TYR A 259 -19.57 -11.18 15.00
C TYR A 259 -19.29 -12.21 16.11
N THR A 260 -18.98 -13.44 15.72
CA THR A 260 -18.65 -14.55 16.64
C THR A 260 -17.30 -15.18 16.35
N GLY A 261 -16.50 -14.55 15.49
CA GLY A 261 -15.17 -15.00 15.10
C GLY A 261 -14.09 -14.71 16.14
N ALA A 262 -12.85 -15.04 15.76
CA ALA A 262 -11.67 -14.76 16.59
C ALA A 262 -11.33 -13.25 16.61
N GLU A 263 -10.49 -12.84 17.56
CA GLU A 263 -9.99 -11.46 17.62
C GLU A 263 -9.36 -11.03 16.26
N PRO A 264 -9.86 -9.96 15.61
CA PRO A 264 -9.29 -9.49 14.35
C PRO A 264 -7.82 -9.10 14.47
N ARG A 265 -7.07 -9.12 13.37
CA ARG A 265 -5.67 -8.66 13.37
C ARG A 265 -5.57 -7.14 13.32
N ASP A 266 -6.50 -6.50 12.62
CA ASP A 266 -6.58 -5.07 12.38
C ASP A 266 -6.62 -4.30 13.69
N VAL A 267 -5.83 -3.24 13.78
CA VAL A 267 -5.58 -2.56 15.05
C VAL A 267 -6.74 -1.69 15.53
N ASN A 268 -7.65 -1.32 14.63
CA ASN A 268 -8.77 -0.41 14.91
C ASN A 268 -10.13 -1.11 15.05
N ILE A 269 -10.17 -2.45 15.12
CA ILE A 269 -11.35 -3.22 15.54
C ILE A 269 -10.96 -4.32 16.53
N SER A 270 -11.88 -4.70 17.43
CA SER A 270 -11.64 -5.70 18.48
C SER A 270 -12.92 -6.37 18.95
N THR A 271 -12.85 -7.64 19.38
CA THR A 271 -13.93 -8.31 20.14
C THR A 271 -13.91 -7.94 21.63
N LEU A 272 -12.94 -7.14 22.06
CA LEU A 272 -12.74 -6.73 23.44
C LEU A 272 -13.33 -5.32 23.65
N ASP A 273 -14.13 -5.19 24.70
CA ASP A 273 -14.48 -3.88 25.25
C ASP A 273 -13.27 -3.19 25.92
N ALA A 274 -13.44 -1.93 26.30
CA ALA A 274 -12.39 -1.09 26.88
C ALA A 274 -11.80 -1.69 28.17
N ASP A 275 -12.63 -2.30 29.03
CA ASP A 275 -12.17 -2.87 30.30
C ASP A 275 -11.29 -4.09 30.07
N ARG A 276 -11.74 -5.03 29.22
CA ARG A 276 -10.97 -6.23 28.86
C ARG A 276 -9.69 -5.86 28.09
N MET A 277 -9.78 -4.88 27.20
CA MET A 277 -8.63 -4.36 26.45
C MET A 277 -7.59 -3.73 27.38
N GLY A 278 -8.05 -2.92 28.35
CA GLY A 278 -7.22 -2.32 29.40
C GLY A 278 -6.54 -3.37 30.27
N ALA A 279 -7.28 -4.36 30.75
CA ALA A 279 -6.77 -5.44 31.58
C ALA A 279 -5.74 -6.30 30.86
N GLN A 280 -5.99 -6.63 29.59
CA GLN A 280 -5.10 -7.44 28.76
C GLN A 280 -3.94 -6.66 28.14
N ARG A 281 -3.97 -5.32 28.20
CA ARG A 281 -2.97 -4.42 27.61
C ARG A 281 -2.73 -4.71 26.12
N THR A 282 -3.82 -4.84 25.37
CA THR A 282 -3.81 -5.15 23.93
C THR A 282 -4.52 -4.07 23.12
N LYS A 283 -4.44 -4.15 21.79
CA LYS A 283 -5.08 -3.20 20.85
C LYS A 283 -4.76 -1.74 21.21
N TRP A 284 -5.77 -0.89 21.37
CA TRP A 284 -5.59 0.53 21.64
C TRP A 284 -5.69 0.89 23.13
N TYR A 285 -5.39 -0.03 24.05
CA TYR A 285 -5.45 0.24 25.48
C TYR A 285 -4.68 1.51 25.92
N ARG A 286 -3.57 1.84 25.23
CA ARG A 286 -2.74 3.03 25.50
C ARG A 286 -3.43 4.36 25.16
N TRP A 287 -4.52 4.29 24.40
CA TRP A 287 -5.29 5.43 23.95
C TRP A 287 -6.62 5.58 24.67
N LEU A 288 -7.08 4.58 25.46
CA LEU A 288 -8.35 4.66 26.18
C LEU A 288 -8.45 5.96 27.01
N GLY A 289 -9.59 6.63 26.89
CA GLY A 289 -9.89 7.90 27.56
C GLY A 289 -9.23 9.15 26.94
N GLN A 290 -8.44 9.02 25.87
CA GLN A 290 -7.82 10.17 25.20
C GLN A 290 -8.80 10.84 24.25
N GLN A 291 -8.80 12.17 24.21
CA GLN A 291 -9.50 12.93 23.19
C GLN A 291 -8.81 12.71 21.84
N SER A 292 -9.59 12.33 20.83
CA SER A 292 -9.13 12.01 19.49
C SER A 292 -9.42 13.14 18.51
N PRO A 293 -8.57 13.36 17.49
CA PRO A 293 -8.73 14.43 16.50
C PRO A 293 -10.02 14.36 15.67
N ASP A 294 -10.59 13.18 15.47
CA ASP A 294 -11.91 13.01 14.83
C ASP A 294 -13.07 13.64 15.63
N GLY A 295 -12.81 14.10 16.85
CA GLY A 295 -13.77 14.76 17.75
C GLY A 295 -14.30 13.85 18.85
N GLY A 296 -14.06 12.53 18.79
CA GLY A 296 -14.46 11.57 19.82
C GLY A 296 -13.43 11.33 20.92
N THR A 297 -13.85 10.71 22.02
CA THR A 297 -12.94 10.14 23.04
C THR A 297 -12.71 8.67 22.73
N VAL A 298 -11.46 8.22 22.78
CA VAL A 298 -11.13 6.81 22.54
C VAL A 298 -11.72 5.93 23.64
N GLY A 299 -12.54 4.96 23.24
CA GLY A 299 -13.20 3.97 24.08
C GLY A 299 -13.38 2.66 23.32
N SER A 300 -14.50 1.98 23.52
CA SER A 300 -14.88 0.78 22.75
C SER A 300 -16.34 0.91 22.33
N PHE A 301 -16.57 1.41 21.12
CA PHE A 301 -17.91 1.64 20.58
C PHE A 301 -18.36 0.42 19.81
N GLU A 302 -19.46 -0.21 20.22
CA GLU A 302 -19.95 -1.41 19.53
C GLU A 302 -20.37 -1.07 18.09
N GLY A 303 -20.05 -1.98 17.17
CA GLY A 303 -20.23 -1.82 15.73
C GLY A 303 -18.91 -1.47 15.02
N GLY A 304 -18.55 -2.26 14.02
CA GLY A 304 -17.36 -2.08 13.20
C GLY A 304 -17.00 -3.35 12.44
N GLY A 305 -16.10 -3.27 11.47
CA GLY A 305 -15.73 -4.41 10.65
C GLY A 305 -16.94 -5.08 9.98
N TYR A 306 -17.93 -4.28 9.56
CA TYR A 306 -19.21 -4.67 8.96
C TYR A 306 -20.28 -5.19 9.94
N TYR A 307 -19.93 -5.58 11.17
CA TYR A 307 -20.86 -6.16 12.13
C TYR A 307 -21.42 -5.09 13.08
N PRO A 308 -22.75 -5.00 13.28
CA PRO A 308 -23.34 -4.08 14.25
C PRO A 308 -23.11 -4.51 15.70
N LYS A 309 -22.78 -5.78 15.96
CA LYS A 309 -22.57 -6.34 17.31
C LYS A 309 -21.34 -7.25 17.38
N GLY A 310 -20.75 -7.36 18.56
CA GLY A 310 -19.64 -8.28 18.83
C GLY A 310 -18.25 -7.81 18.38
N LEU A 311 -18.17 -6.68 17.68
CA LEU A 311 -16.94 -5.93 17.42
C LEU A 311 -17.08 -4.50 17.90
N PHE A 312 -15.95 -3.94 18.34
CA PHE A 312 -15.81 -2.57 18.81
C PHE A 312 -14.83 -1.82 17.93
N ARG A 313 -15.09 -0.52 17.74
CA ARG A 313 -14.18 0.47 17.14
C ARG A 313 -13.72 1.48 18.21
N PRO A 314 -12.61 2.20 18.01
CA PRO A 314 -12.01 3.03 19.04
C PRO A 314 -12.75 4.34 19.32
N THR A 315 -13.40 4.95 18.33
CA THR A 315 -14.13 6.22 18.49
C THR A 315 -15.53 6.10 17.89
N GLU A 316 -16.43 7.03 18.23
CA GLU A 316 -17.78 7.01 17.66
C GLU A 316 -17.74 7.14 16.13
N ASN A 317 -16.81 7.94 15.59
CA ASN A 317 -16.61 8.11 14.16
C ASN A 317 -15.13 8.32 13.82
N SER A 318 -14.76 8.09 12.56
CA SER A 318 -13.44 8.38 11.99
C SER A 318 -13.54 8.32 10.46
N ILE A 319 -12.48 8.68 9.74
CA ILE A 319 -12.46 8.51 8.29
C ILE A 319 -12.68 7.05 7.85
N MET A 320 -12.30 6.07 8.69
CA MET A 320 -12.52 4.64 8.42
C MET A 320 -13.99 4.20 8.62
N ARG A 321 -14.86 5.12 9.06
CA ARG A 321 -16.32 4.89 9.20
C ARG A 321 -17.15 5.78 8.28
N SER A 322 -16.76 7.05 8.11
CA SER A 322 -17.46 8.02 7.28
C SER A 322 -16.46 9.04 6.71
N LEU A 323 -16.61 9.40 5.43
CA LEU A 323 -15.75 10.39 4.79
C LEU A 323 -15.91 11.80 5.41
N GLY A 324 -14.89 12.65 5.22
CA GLY A 324 -14.90 14.02 5.74
C GLY A 324 -14.57 14.14 7.22
N ARG A 325 -14.02 13.07 7.81
CA ARG A 325 -13.50 13.00 9.17
C ARG A 325 -11.99 12.80 9.13
N GLU A 326 -11.33 13.05 10.26
CA GLU A 326 -9.93 12.70 10.43
C GLU A 326 -9.78 11.21 10.82
N PHE A 327 -8.57 10.67 10.66
CA PHE A 327 -8.21 9.43 11.35
C PHE A 327 -8.27 9.65 12.87
N ASN A 328 -8.85 8.67 13.58
CA ASN A 328 -8.74 8.61 15.04
C ASN A 328 -7.29 8.32 15.47
N LEU A 329 -6.98 8.47 16.76
CA LEU A 329 -5.61 8.29 17.28
C LEU A 329 -5.02 6.90 16.96
N VAL A 330 -5.84 5.85 17.01
CA VAL A 330 -5.43 4.48 16.69
C VAL A 330 -5.07 4.36 15.20
N GLY A 331 -5.90 4.94 14.34
CA GLY A 331 -5.66 5.04 12.90
C GLY A 331 -4.41 5.84 12.57
N ARG A 332 -4.20 7.00 13.21
CA ARG A 332 -2.99 7.83 13.01
C ARG A 332 -1.73 7.08 13.40
N GLU A 333 -1.71 6.42 14.54
CA GLU A 333 -0.57 5.61 14.98
C GLU A 333 -0.23 4.52 13.95
N ALA A 334 -1.24 3.80 13.48
CA ALA A 334 -1.08 2.74 12.48
C ALA A 334 -0.56 3.29 11.14
N MET A 335 -1.09 4.44 10.71
CA MET A 335 -0.66 5.13 9.49
C MET A 335 0.81 5.57 9.58
N ILE A 336 1.23 6.18 10.69
CA ILE A 336 2.64 6.58 10.89
C ILE A 336 3.56 5.36 10.84
N ALA A 337 3.17 4.26 11.51
CA ALA A 337 3.92 3.01 11.42
C ALA A 337 3.96 2.45 9.99
N GLY A 338 2.87 2.62 9.23
CA GLY A 338 2.78 2.33 7.81
C GLY A 338 3.77 3.14 6.99
N PHE A 339 3.88 4.44 7.21
CA PHE A 339 4.83 5.30 6.49
C PHE A 339 6.28 4.81 6.70
N TYR A 340 6.63 4.49 7.95
CA TYR A 340 7.97 3.96 8.28
C TYR A 340 8.19 2.49 7.92
N ARG A 341 7.21 1.77 7.34
CA ARG A 341 7.52 0.49 6.66
C ARG A 341 8.28 0.70 5.36
N HIS A 342 8.09 1.85 4.71
CA HIS A 342 8.63 2.15 3.38
C HIS A 342 9.67 3.28 3.42
N ALA A 343 9.54 4.23 4.36
CA ALA A 343 10.41 5.38 4.45
C ALA A 343 11.42 5.29 5.61
N SER A 344 12.56 5.97 5.44
CA SER A 344 13.62 6.05 6.46
C SER A 344 13.50 7.30 7.33
N VAL A 345 13.79 7.16 8.63
CA VAL A 345 13.81 8.27 9.62
C VAL A 345 14.92 9.29 9.34
N LEU A 346 16.01 8.84 8.71
CA LEU A 346 17.10 9.70 8.26
C LEU A 346 17.71 9.15 6.98
N THR A 347 18.25 10.05 6.15
CA THR A 347 19.05 9.69 4.97
C THR A 347 20.36 10.46 4.98
N ALA A 348 21.35 10.04 4.19
CA ALA A 348 22.53 10.88 3.96
C ALA A 348 22.09 12.20 3.31
N ALA A 349 22.75 13.30 3.68
CA ALA A 349 22.47 14.60 3.09
C ALA A 349 23.09 14.72 1.69
N ASP A 350 22.42 15.44 0.80
CA ASP A 350 22.91 15.70 -0.56
C ASP A 350 24.28 16.38 -0.53
N GLY A 351 25.16 15.99 -1.46
CA GLY A 351 26.53 16.51 -1.53
C GLY A 351 27.46 16.06 -0.40
N THR A 352 27.03 15.11 0.44
CA THR A 352 27.88 14.46 1.45
C THR A 352 28.09 12.98 1.14
N ALA A 353 29.02 12.34 1.85
CA ALA A 353 29.33 10.94 1.61
C ALA A 353 28.14 10.02 1.90
N ALA A 354 27.87 9.07 1.00
CA ALA A 354 26.85 8.05 1.21
C ALA A 354 27.17 7.18 2.44
N THR A 355 26.13 6.67 3.10
CA THR A 355 26.28 5.69 4.18
C THR A 355 27.05 4.46 3.69
N GLY A 356 27.79 3.80 4.57
CA GLY A 356 28.63 2.64 4.28
C GLY A 356 29.96 2.96 3.60
N THR A 357 30.22 4.21 3.21
CA THR A 357 31.47 4.61 2.56
C THR A 357 32.57 4.97 3.56
N THR A 358 33.81 5.04 3.06
CA THR A 358 34.96 5.54 3.82
C THR A 358 35.16 7.03 3.57
N VAL A 359 35.33 7.82 4.64
CA VAL A 359 35.55 9.26 4.58
C VAL A 359 36.81 9.66 5.33
N GLY A 360 37.42 10.76 4.92
CA GLY A 360 38.54 11.36 5.66
C GLY A 360 38.06 12.13 6.90
N ARG A 361 38.93 12.32 7.89
CA ARG A 361 38.61 13.05 9.12
C ARG A 361 38.13 14.49 8.92
N GLY A 362 38.58 15.14 7.84
CA GLY A 362 38.17 16.50 7.47
C GLY A 362 36.93 16.57 6.58
N ALA A 363 36.35 15.42 6.18
CA ALA A 363 35.18 15.40 5.32
C ALA A 363 33.94 15.91 6.05
N ARG A 364 32.99 16.49 5.30
CA ARG A 364 31.66 16.81 5.83
C ARG A 364 30.76 15.59 5.68
N VAL A 365 30.16 15.16 6.79
CA VAL A 365 29.18 14.08 6.83
C VAL A 365 27.85 14.68 7.30
N GLY A 366 26.82 14.54 6.48
CA GLY A 366 25.50 15.12 6.76
C GLY A 366 24.40 14.09 6.70
N VAL A 367 23.34 14.36 7.46
CA VAL A 367 22.08 13.61 7.40
C VAL A 367 20.91 14.56 7.17
N ARG A 368 19.86 14.06 6.52
CA ARG A 368 18.57 14.73 6.40
C ARG A 368 17.56 14.03 7.29
N LEU A 369 16.79 14.82 8.04
CA LEU A 369 15.66 14.37 8.83
C LEU A 369 14.38 14.85 8.11
N PRO A 370 13.55 13.95 7.57
CA PRO A 370 12.35 14.34 6.83
C PRO A 370 11.23 14.86 7.76
N VAL A 371 11.21 14.41 9.01
CA VAL A 371 10.13 14.72 9.98
C VAL A 371 10.67 15.64 11.07
N ALA A 372 9.87 16.65 11.44
CA ALA A 372 10.29 17.71 12.38
C ALA A 372 10.49 17.21 13.82
N THR A 373 9.76 16.17 14.24
CA THR A 373 9.88 15.52 15.55
C THR A 373 11.09 14.59 15.66
N SER A 374 11.86 14.42 14.57
CA SER A 374 13.07 13.60 14.58
C SER A 374 14.27 14.34 15.13
N THR A 375 15.12 13.64 15.89
CA THR A 375 16.40 14.18 16.37
C THR A 375 17.52 13.19 16.09
N VAL A 376 18.66 13.70 15.60
CA VAL A 376 19.88 12.91 15.36
C VAL A 376 20.84 12.94 16.55
N HIS A 377 21.49 11.82 16.80
CA HIS A 377 22.53 11.59 17.80
C HIS A 377 23.74 10.98 17.09
N TRP A 378 24.94 11.50 17.37
CA TRP A 378 26.18 11.04 16.74
C TRP A 378 27.00 10.17 17.68
N TYR A 379 27.65 9.16 17.13
CA TYR A 379 28.47 8.21 17.87
C TYR A 379 29.80 8.00 17.14
N VAL A 380 30.89 7.88 17.91
CA VAL A 380 32.20 7.43 17.43
C VAL A 380 32.51 6.11 18.14
N ASP A 381 32.70 5.05 17.36
CA ASP A 381 32.94 3.69 17.85
C ASP A 381 31.93 3.22 18.92
N GLY A 382 30.67 3.60 18.73
CA GLY A 382 29.57 3.26 19.64
C GLY A 382 29.40 4.19 20.84
N HIS A 383 30.30 5.17 21.05
CA HIS A 383 30.19 6.16 22.13
C HIS A 383 29.54 7.44 21.65
N GLU A 384 28.48 7.88 22.34
CA GLU A 384 27.73 9.07 21.94
C GLU A 384 28.53 10.36 22.16
N VAL A 385 28.51 11.23 21.15
CA VAL A 385 29.08 12.57 21.19
C VAL A 385 27.97 13.58 21.52
N VAL A 386 27.62 13.67 22.80
CA VAL A 386 26.42 14.37 23.30
C VAL A 386 26.30 15.85 22.89
N TRP A 387 27.42 16.56 22.73
CA TRP A 387 27.45 17.97 22.33
C TRP A 387 27.01 18.21 20.88
N PHE A 388 26.94 17.15 20.07
CA PHE A 388 26.49 17.19 18.68
C PHE A 388 25.06 16.69 18.49
N ARG A 389 24.31 16.42 19.56
CA ARG A 389 22.88 16.10 19.48
C ARG A 389 22.13 17.18 18.67
N GLY A 390 21.29 16.73 17.75
CA GLY A 390 20.51 17.59 16.86
C GLY A 390 21.30 18.25 15.71
N LYS A 391 22.65 18.15 15.68
CA LYS A 391 23.43 18.67 14.55
C LYS A 391 23.27 17.74 13.35
N THR A 392 22.77 18.24 12.24
CA THR A 392 22.54 17.45 11.01
C THR A 392 23.77 17.30 10.12
N THR A 393 24.86 17.99 10.44
CA THR A 393 26.15 17.85 9.74
C THR A 393 27.28 17.92 10.74
N VAL A 394 28.26 17.03 10.57
CA VAL A 394 29.46 16.95 11.40
C VAL A 394 30.70 16.79 10.52
N VAL A 395 31.85 17.05 11.14
CA VAL A 395 33.17 16.71 10.60
C VAL A 395 33.75 15.65 11.55
N PRO A 396 34.17 14.46 11.07
CA PRO A 396 34.62 13.38 11.95
C PRO A 396 35.70 13.80 12.96
N ALA A 397 36.65 14.66 12.56
CA ALA A 397 37.65 15.22 13.47
C ALA A 397 37.02 16.02 14.63
N ALA A 398 35.98 16.80 14.35
CA ALA A 398 35.32 17.68 15.34
C ALA A 398 34.46 16.90 16.34
N VAL A 399 33.97 15.72 15.94
CA VAL A 399 33.23 14.81 16.83
C VAL A 399 34.16 13.83 17.57
N GLY A 400 35.48 14.02 17.46
CA GLY A 400 36.46 13.31 18.28
C GLY A 400 37.04 12.04 17.67
N VAL A 401 36.90 11.81 16.35
CA VAL A 401 37.64 10.71 15.70
C VAL A 401 39.15 10.93 15.84
N PRO A 402 39.91 10.03 16.48
CA PRO A 402 41.36 10.16 16.71
C PRO A 402 42.19 10.24 15.43
N ARG A 403 43.44 10.72 15.55
CA ARG A 403 44.46 10.65 14.49
C ARG A 403 45.50 9.58 14.76
N ASP A 404 45.09 8.31 14.70
CA ASP A 404 45.91 7.18 15.17
C ASP A 404 46.20 6.12 14.10
N GLY A 405 45.84 6.36 12.84
CA GLY A 405 46.03 5.43 11.73
C GLY A 405 45.05 4.24 11.71
N ARG A 406 44.11 4.14 12.66
CA ARG A 406 43.09 3.08 12.70
C ARG A 406 41.82 3.53 11.99
N THR A 407 41.00 2.56 11.59
CA THR A 407 39.66 2.85 11.04
C THR A 407 38.65 2.93 12.17
N HIS A 408 37.98 4.07 12.29
CA HIS A 408 36.89 4.32 13.22
C HIS A 408 35.52 4.22 12.53
N THR A 409 34.47 4.05 13.31
CA THR A 409 33.08 4.09 12.83
C THR A 409 32.40 5.33 13.35
N LEU A 410 31.98 6.21 12.43
CA LEU A 410 31.09 7.31 12.73
C LEU A 410 29.66 6.85 12.45
N THR A 411 28.76 7.03 13.41
CA THR A 411 27.36 6.60 13.29
C THR A 411 26.43 7.74 13.63
N ALA A 412 25.40 7.95 12.81
CA ALA A 412 24.27 8.83 13.09
C ALA A 412 23.04 7.97 13.38
N ARG A 413 22.42 8.14 14.55
CA ARG A 413 21.14 7.53 14.90
C ARG A 413 20.08 8.60 14.99
N ALA A 414 18.92 8.39 14.38
CA ALA A 414 17.77 9.27 14.54
C ALA A 414 16.56 8.53 15.07
N VAL A 415 15.75 9.25 15.82
CA VAL A 415 14.47 8.78 16.35
C VAL A 415 13.44 9.86 16.13
N ASP A 416 12.30 9.49 15.53
CA ASP A 416 11.09 10.29 15.55
C ASP A 416 10.42 10.16 16.93
N ARG A 417 10.26 11.29 17.62
CA ARG A 417 9.71 11.35 18.99
C ARG A 417 8.26 11.80 19.04
N THR A 418 7.51 11.63 17.96
CA THR A 418 6.07 11.88 17.94
C THR A 418 5.37 11.20 19.11
N ASP A 419 4.43 11.89 19.74
CA ASP A 419 3.54 11.34 20.76
C ASP A 419 2.34 10.59 20.15
N ALA A 420 2.17 10.68 18.83
CA ALA A 420 1.16 9.96 18.05
C ALA A 420 1.48 8.46 17.86
N VAL A 421 2.61 7.97 18.38
CA VAL A 421 2.95 6.53 18.42
C VAL A 421 3.34 6.16 19.86
N ARG A 422 2.48 5.38 20.52
CA ARG A 422 2.63 4.91 21.91
C ARG A 422 2.97 3.43 22.01
N ASP A 423 2.69 2.64 20.97
CA ASP A 423 3.06 1.23 20.94
C ASP A 423 4.60 1.07 20.80
N PRO A 424 5.28 0.43 21.77
CA PRO A 424 6.73 0.24 21.72
C PRO A 424 7.22 -0.55 20.51
N GLU A 425 6.44 -1.51 20.00
CA GLU A 425 6.81 -2.28 18.81
C GLU A 425 6.73 -1.42 17.55
N LEU A 426 5.70 -0.56 17.44
CA LEU A 426 5.61 0.40 16.34
C LEU A 426 6.71 1.46 16.45
N ALA A 427 7.00 1.96 17.66
CA ALA A 427 8.05 2.93 17.92
C ALA A 427 9.47 2.44 17.57
N LYS A 428 9.69 1.12 17.42
CA LYS A 428 10.96 0.59 16.89
C LYS A 428 11.18 0.99 15.42
N ARG A 429 10.10 1.11 14.63
CA ARG A 429 10.16 1.53 13.21
C ARG A 429 10.52 3.00 13.05
N LEU A 430 10.25 3.80 14.07
CA LEU A 430 10.55 5.24 14.14
C LEU A 430 12.01 5.53 14.49
N ARG A 431 12.91 4.55 14.26
CA ARG A 431 14.35 4.65 14.52
C ARG A 431 15.14 4.30 13.28
N GLY A 432 16.21 5.03 13.01
CA GLY A 432 17.11 4.74 11.90
C GLY A 432 18.57 4.98 12.28
N GLU A 433 19.46 4.33 11.55
CA GLU A 433 20.91 4.47 11.71
C GLU A 433 21.60 4.56 10.34
N LEU A 434 22.60 5.45 10.23
CA LEU A 434 23.56 5.50 9.14
C LEU A 434 24.98 5.47 9.71
N SER A 435 25.91 4.85 8.99
CA SER A 435 27.29 4.65 9.48
C SER A 435 28.32 4.86 8.37
N TRP A 436 29.47 5.43 8.72
CA TRP A 436 30.60 5.67 7.82
C TRP A 436 31.88 5.16 8.47
N LYS A 437 32.81 4.68 7.64
CA LYS A 437 34.18 4.38 8.09
C LYS A 437 35.04 5.64 7.99
N VAL A 438 35.86 5.90 8.99
CA VAL A 438 36.72 7.08 9.03
C VAL A 438 38.15 6.65 9.28
N ALA A 439 39.07 7.04 8.39
CA ALA A 439 40.50 6.78 8.59
C ALA A 439 41.09 7.77 9.62
N GLY A 440 41.68 7.23 10.69
CA GLY A 440 42.35 7.94 11.79
C GLY A 440 43.54 8.76 11.34
#